data_AF-A0A3B8XYT1-F1
#
_entry.id   AF-A0A3B8XYT1-F1
#
_cell.length_a   1.000
_cell.length_b   1.000
_cell.length_c   1.000
_cell.angle_alpha   90.00
_cell.angle_beta   90.00
_cell.angle_gamma   90.00
#
_symmetry.space_group_name_H-M   'P 1'
#
loop_
_entity.id
_entity.type
_entity.pdbx_description
1 polymer ?
#
loop_
_entity_poly.entity_id
_entity_poly.type
_entity_poly.pdbx_seq_one_letter_code
_entity_poly.pdbx_strand_id
1 'polypeptide(L)'
;MNFLYLKDPLFLSCFILYFFNRYGLEKMLNIAFFSSYLNDLICVPFLVPIMLYVQHKIGLREDNTPPKFYEIIIPVIIWSVIFEVILPQNPIISHLAIADPYDVVCYIIGGLIAGIIWQWYYKI
;
A
#
# COMPACT_ATOMS: atom_id res chain seq x y z
N MET A 1 9.30 -19.07 -6.90
CA MET A 1 9.15 -19.33 -5.43
C MET A 1 7.72 -19.02 -4.98
N ASN A 2 7.28 -19.55 -3.82
CA ASN A 2 5.95 -19.21 -3.26
C ASN A 2 5.96 -17.83 -2.61
N PHE A 3 4.91 -17.06 -2.81
CA PHE A 3 4.72 -15.76 -2.17
C PHE A 3 4.50 -15.92 -0.66
N LEU A 4 5.21 -15.13 0.14
CA LEU A 4 5.27 -15.28 1.60
C LEU A 4 4.25 -14.42 2.36
N TYR A 5 3.43 -13.63 1.65
CA TYR A 5 2.37 -12.80 2.22
C TYR A 5 2.88 -11.88 3.35
N LEU A 6 2.45 -12.10 4.59
CA LEU A 6 2.85 -11.30 5.77
C LEU A 6 4.33 -11.48 6.17
N LYS A 7 5.00 -12.50 5.62
CA LYS A 7 6.44 -12.73 5.81
C LYS A 7 7.26 -12.23 4.62
N ASP A 8 6.61 -11.58 3.64
CA ASP A 8 7.30 -11.00 2.50
C ASP A 8 8.28 -9.90 2.96
N PRO A 9 9.52 -9.88 2.46
CA PRO A 9 10.51 -8.89 2.89
C PRO A 9 10.08 -7.46 2.56
N LEU A 10 9.41 -7.22 1.42
CA LEU A 10 8.93 -5.89 1.07
C LEU A 10 7.81 -5.45 2.03
N PHE A 11 6.87 -6.35 2.34
CA PHE A 11 5.85 -6.09 3.36
C PHE A 11 6.48 -5.71 4.70
N LEU A 12 7.45 -6.49 5.19
CA LEU A 12 8.12 -6.24 6.45
C LEU A 12 8.91 -4.93 6.43
N SER A 13 9.59 -4.61 5.33
CA SER A 13 10.26 -3.32 5.15
C SER A 13 9.26 -2.16 5.21
N CYS A 14 8.12 -2.25 4.52
CA CYS A 14 7.06 -1.24 4.59
C CYS A 14 6.45 -1.13 5.99
N PHE A 15 6.21 -2.25 6.66
CA PHE A 15 5.72 -2.28 8.05
C PHE A 15 6.69 -1.56 8.99
N ILE A 16 7.97 -1.91 8.94
CA ILE A 16 9.01 -1.26 9.73
C ILE A 16 9.05 0.23 9.39
N LEU A 17 9.10 0.59 8.10
CA LEU A 17 9.18 1.98 7.65
C LEU A 17 7.98 2.81 8.14
N TYR A 18 6.77 2.25 8.15
CA TYR A 18 5.58 2.90 8.70
C TYR A 18 5.75 3.23 10.19
N PHE A 19 6.18 2.26 11.00
CA PHE A 19 6.41 2.49 12.43
C PHE A 19 7.53 3.51 12.68
N PHE A 20 8.64 3.41 11.95
CA PHE A 20 9.72 4.38 12.04
C PHE A 20 9.29 5.79 11.61
N ASN A 21 8.47 5.90 10.56
CA ASN A 21 7.94 7.16 10.12
C ASN A 21 7.02 7.79 11.17
N ARG A 22 6.05 7.00 11.66
CA ARG A 22 5.01 7.45 12.59
C ARG A 22 5.53 7.82 13.97
N TYR A 23 6.52 7.08 14.49
CA TYR A 23 7.03 7.28 15.85
C TYR A 23 8.34 8.06 15.90
N GLY A 24 9.12 8.09 14.82
CA GLY A 24 10.43 8.73 14.76
C GLY A 24 10.49 9.91 13.79
N LEU A 25 10.43 9.62 12.48
CA LEU A 25 10.77 10.59 11.44
C LEU A 25 9.82 11.78 11.41
N GLU A 26 8.51 11.56 11.53
CA GLU A 26 7.51 12.64 11.55
C GLU A 26 7.75 13.62 12.72
N LYS A 27 8.30 13.13 13.85
CA LYS A 27 8.59 13.95 15.03
C LYS A 27 9.97 14.63 14.97
N MET A 28 10.92 14.04 14.25
CA MET A 28 12.32 14.51 14.20
C MET A 28 12.61 15.38 12.97
N LEU A 29 12.01 15.05 11.83
CA LEU A 29 12.24 15.68 10.54
C LEU A 29 10.90 16.24 10.08
N ASN A 30 10.70 17.53 10.32
CA ASN A 30 9.49 18.29 9.96
C ASN A 30 9.41 18.54 8.43
N ILE A 31 9.63 17.49 7.64
CA ILE A 31 9.69 17.49 6.18
C ILE A 31 8.33 16.98 5.69
N ALA A 32 7.64 17.81 4.90
CA ALA A 32 6.29 17.53 4.40
C ALA A 32 6.15 16.16 3.72
N PHE A 33 7.19 15.70 3.01
CA PHE A 33 7.17 14.38 2.35
C PHE A 33 6.98 13.20 3.31
N PHE A 34 7.69 13.20 4.44
CA PHE A 34 7.59 12.12 5.43
C PHE A 34 6.27 12.16 6.20
N SER A 35 5.75 13.36 6.44
CA SER A 35 4.47 13.56 7.13
C SER A 35 3.27 13.25 6.22
N SER A 36 3.36 13.53 4.91
CA SER A 36 2.19 13.53 4.02
C SER A 36 2.17 12.46 2.94
N TYR A 37 3.31 11.99 2.40
CA TYR A 37 3.29 11.14 1.18
C TYR A 37 3.98 9.78 1.34
N LEU A 38 4.87 9.62 2.33
CA LEU A 38 5.57 8.35 2.52
C LEU A 38 4.60 7.21 2.85
N ASN A 39 3.57 7.48 3.64
CA ASN A 39 2.57 6.49 4.03
C ASN A 39 1.74 6.04 2.81
N ASP A 40 1.41 6.98 1.92
CA ASP A 40 0.66 6.68 0.69
C ASP A 40 1.50 5.86 -0.29
N LEU A 41 2.80 6.16 -0.40
CA LEU A 41 3.72 5.38 -1.22
C LEU A 41 3.84 3.92 -0.75
N ILE A 42 3.84 3.68 0.57
CA ILE A 42 3.93 2.32 1.13
C ILE A 42 2.57 1.62 1.29
N CYS A 43 1.46 2.34 1.12
CA CYS A 43 0.10 1.83 1.34
C CYS A 43 -0.17 0.57 0.50
N VAL A 44 0.16 0.62 -0.80
CA VAL A 44 -0.06 -0.49 -1.73
C VAL A 44 0.83 -1.71 -1.43
N PRO A 45 2.17 -1.60 -1.31
CA PRO A 45 3.01 -2.73 -0.92
C PRO A 45 2.67 -3.31 0.45
N PHE A 46 2.08 -2.51 1.35
CA PHE A 46 1.64 -2.95 2.66
C PHE A 46 0.33 -3.75 2.60
N LEU A 47 -0.66 -3.26 1.86
CA LEU A 47 -2.02 -3.84 1.87
C LEU A 47 -2.18 -5.04 0.94
N VAL A 48 -1.50 -5.05 -0.21
CA VAL A 48 -1.62 -6.15 -1.18
C VAL A 48 -1.28 -7.52 -0.54
N PRO A 49 -0.18 -7.70 0.21
CA PRO A 49 0.12 -8.96 0.89
C PRO A 49 -0.97 -9.40 1.88
N ILE A 50 -1.57 -8.45 2.61
CA ILE A 50 -2.67 -8.71 3.55
C ILE A 50 -3.92 -9.16 2.79
N MET A 51 -4.29 -8.42 1.74
CA MET A 51 -5.45 -8.73 0.90
C MET A 51 -5.32 -10.13 0.30
N LEU A 52 -4.16 -10.46 -0.26
CA LEU A 52 -3.90 -11.75 -0.89
C LEU A 52 -3.88 -12.89 0.14
N TYR A 53 -3.35 -12.64 1.34
CA TYR A 53 -3.41 -13.61 2.43
C TYR A 53 -4.86 -13.93 2.82
N VAL A 54 -5.70 -12.91 2.94
CA VAL A 54 -7.13 -13.07 3.23
C VAL A 54 -7.81 -13.85 2.10
N GLN A 55 -7.59 -13.47 0.83
CA GLN A 55 -8.16 -14.16 -0.34
C GLN A 55 -7.76 -15.64 -0.39
N HIS A 56 -6.50 -15.95 -0.07
CA HIS A 56 -6.04 -17.33 0.02
C HIS A 56 -6.73 -18.09 1.16
N LYS A 57 -6.88 -17.46 2.33
CA LYS A 57 -7.55 -18.06 3.49
C LYS A 57 -9.03 -18.36 3.28
N ILE A 58 -9.73 -17.53 2.53
CA ILE A 58 -11.16 -17.72 2.21
C ILE A 58 -11.39 -18.54 0.93
N GLY A 59 -10.32 -19.03 0.29
CA GLY A 59 -10.41 -19.86 -0.92
C GLY A 59 -10.74 -19.11 -2.21
N LEU A 60 -10.68 -17.77 -2.22
CA LEU A 60 -10.80 -16.99 -3.46
C LEU A 60 -9.54 -17.04 -4.33
N ARG A 61 -8.42 -17.44 -3.74
CA ARG A 61 -7.13 -17.57 -4.42
C ARG A 61 -6.48 -18.91 -4.09
N GLU A 62 -6.37 -19.76 -5.09
CA GLU A 62 -5.76 -21.09 -4.97
C GLU A 62 -4.24 -21.07 -5.14
N ASP A 63 -3.70 -20.05 -5.83
CA ASP A 63 -2.29 -19.98 -6.19
C ASP A 63 -1.45 -19.11 -5.24
N ASN A 64 -0.34 -19.67 -4.73
CA ASN A 64 0.65 -18.93 -3.94
C ASN A 64 1.69 -18.20 -4.81
N THR A 65 1.26 -17.76 -5.99
CA THR A 65 2.11 -17.03 -6.94
C THR A 65 2.31 -15.58 -6.48
N PRO A 66 3.32 -14.86 -7.00
CA PRO A 66 3.46 -13.44 -6.73
C PRO A 66 2.22 -12.64 -7.16
N PRO A 67 2.02 -11.42 -6.62
CA PRO A 67 0.88 -10.59 -6.99
C PRO A 67 0.81 -10.35 -8.50
N LYS A 68 -0.36 -10.62 -9.07
CA LYS A 68 -0.65 -10.34 -10.48
C LYS A 68 -0.94 -8.85 -10.63
N PHE A 69 -0.73 -8.34 -11.83
CA PHE A 69 -0.88 -6.91 -12.13
C PHE A 69 -2.26 -6.36 -11.72
N TYR A 70 -3.33 -7.11 -11.98
CA TYR A 70 -4.68 -6.70 -11.59
C TYR A 70 -4.89 -6.66 -10.06
N GLU A 71 -4.20 -7.51 -9.29
CA GLU A 71 -4.27 -7.54 -7.82
C GLU A 71 -3.60 -6.32 -7.19
N ILE A 72 -2.81 -5.57 -7.96
CA ILE A 72 -2.18 -4.32 -7.56
C ILE A 72 -3.01 -3.13 -8.05
N ILE A 73 -3.47 -3.15 -9.30
CA ILE A 73 -4.27 -2.06 -9.87
C ILE A 73 -5.61 -1.88 -9.14
N ILE A 74 -6.30 -2.97 -8.83
CA ILE A 74 -7.61 -2.91 -8.16
C ILE A 74 -7.51 -2.11 -6.84
N PRO A 75 -6.58 -2.43 -5.91
CA PRO A 75 -6.44 -1.62 -4.70
C PRO A 75 -5.99 -0.19 -4.98
N VAL A 76 -5.11 0.07 -5.96
CA VAL A 76 -4.75 1.46 -6.34
C VAL A 76 -5.99 2.26 -6.70
N ILE A 77 -6.86 1.72 -7.57
CA ILE A 77 -8.09 2.40 -7.98
C ILE A 77 -9.04 2.57 -6.79
N ILE A 78 -9.27 1.49 -6.03
CA ILE A 78 -10.19 1.51 -4.88
C ILE A 78 -9.74 2.55 -3.86
N TRP A 79 -8.46 2.58 -3.48
CA TRP A 79 -7.94 3.53 -2.51
C TRP A 79 -7.97 4.96 -3.01
N SER A 80 -7.63 5.18 -4.29
CA SER A 80 -7.76 6.50 -4.92
C SER A 80 -9.19 7.01 -4.82
N VAL A 81 -10.19 6.19 -5.15
CA VAL A 81 -11.60 6.60 -5.07
C VAL A 81 -12.06 6.81 -3.62
N ILE A 82 -11.67 5.92 -2.70
CA ILE A 82 -12.08 6.02 -1.30
C ILE A 82 -11.52 7.30 -0.65
N PHE A 83 -10.22 7.55 -0.78
CA PHE A 83 -9.55 8.67 -0.12
C PHE A 83 -9.80 10.02 -0.81
N GLU A 84 -9.91 10.05 -2.14
CA GLU A 84 -10.09 11.33 -2.85
C GLU A 84 -11.54 11.73 -3.06
N VAL A 85 -12.44 10.75 -3.18
CA VAL A 85 -13.84 11.02 -3.56
C VAL A 85 -14.78 10.76 -2.40
N ILE A 86 -14.74 9.57 -1.81
CA ILE A 86 -15.77 9.14 -0.86
C ILE A 86 -15.57 9.78 0.51
N LEU A 87 -14.35 9.73 1.06
CA LEU A 87 -14.06 10.22 2.42
C LEU A 87 -14.19 11.75 2.55
N PRO A 88 -13.71 12.57 1.60
CA PRO A 88 -13.83 14.03 1.69
C PRO A 88 -15.29 14.50 1.52
N GLN A 89 -16.11 13.73 0.80
CA GLN A 89 -17.54 14.01 0.64
C GLN A 89 -18.37 13.62 1.88
N ASN A 90 -17.83 12.82 2.80
CA ASN A 90 -18.55 12.39 3.98
C ASN A 90 -18.44 13.43 5.10
N PRO A 91 -19.55 14.09 5.50
CA PRO A 91 -19.51 15.19 6.48
C PRO A 91 -19.03 14.76 7.88
N ILE A 92 -19.02 13.47 8.19
CA ILE A 92 -18.53 12.94 9.47
C ILE A 92 -16.99 12.86 9.47
N ILE A 93 -16.37 12.60 8.32
CA ILE A 93 -14.94 12.22 8.21
C ILE A 93 -14.14 13.22 7.36
N SER A 94 -14.81 14.17 6.70
CA SER A 94 -14.20 15.17 5.82
C SER A 94 -13.14 16.05 6.50
N HIS A 95 -13.16 16.17 7.83
CA HIS A 95 -12.15 16.89 8.59
C HIS A 95 -10.84 16.09 8.81
N LEU A 96 -10.86 14.78 8.50
CA LEU A 96 -9.71 13.87 8.63
C LEU A 96 -9.12 13.47 7.28
N ALA A 97 -9.79 13.76 6.16
CA ALA A 97 -9.40 13.39 4.82
C ALA A 97 -9.44 14.61 3.89
N ILE A 98 -8.27 15.02 3.42
CA ILE A 98 -8.10 16.09 2.44
C ILE A 98 -7.82 15.40 1.12
N ALA A 99 -8.61 15.71 0.09
CA ALA A 99 -8.35 15.23 -1.26
C ALA A 99 -7.04 15.86 -1.77
N ASP A 100 -6.04 15.03 -2.01
CA ASP A 100 -4.79 15.41 -2.67
C ASP A 100 -4.52 14.47 -3.86
N PRO A 101 -4.63 14.95 -5.11
CA PRO A 101 -4.31 14.16 -6.30
C PRO A 101 -2.89 13.57 -6.30
N TYR A 102 -1.95 14.14 -5.52
CA TYR A 102 -0.61 13.57 -5.36
C TYR A 102 -0.60 12.24 -4.59
N ASP A 103 -1.62 11.94 -3.79
CA ASP A 103 -1.77 10.66 -3.08
C ASP A 103 -2.04 9.53 -4.07
N VAL A 104 -2.85 9.79 -5.10
CA VAL A 104 -3.08 8.87 -6.22
C VAL A 104 -1.77 8.55 -6.93
N VAL A 105 -0.93 9.56 -7.17
CA VAL A 105 0.39 9.36 -7.78
C VAL A 105 1.27 8.48 -6.89
N CYS A 106 1.23 8.69 -5.58
CA CYS A 106 1.96 7.86 -4.61
C CYS A 106 1.46 6.41 -4.61
N TYR A 107 0.16 6.16 -4.65
CA TYR A 107 -0.41 4.80 -4.77
C TYR A 107 0.05 4.11 -6.05
N ILE A 108 0.03 4.81 -7.19
CA ILE A 108 0.47 4.27 -8.48
C ILE A 108 1.96 3.91 -8.42
N ILE A 109 2.82 4.84 -7.98
CA ILE A 109 4.27 4.61 -7.91
C ILE A 109 4.58 3.47 -6.93
N GLY A 110 3.96 3.47 -5.75
CA GLY A 110 4.11 2.43 -4.74
C GLY A 110 3.73 1.06 -5.27
N GLY A 111 2.58 0.96 -5.94
CA GLY A 111 2.10 -0.26 -6.57
C GLY A 111 3.01 -0.76 -7.69
N LEU A 112 3.50 0.13 -8.56
CA LEU A 112 4.42 -0.22 -9.65
C LEU A 112 5.76 -0.73 -9.13
N ILE A 113 6.37 -0.01 -8.19
CA ILE A 113 7.64 -0.41 -7.56
C ILE A 113 7.47 -1.77 -6.89
N ALA A 114 6.40 -1.95 -6.10
CA ALA A 114 6.12 -3.20 -5.43
C ALA A 114 5.94 -4.37 -6.42
N GLY A 115 5.16 -4.14 -7.48
CA GLY A 115 4.97 -5.11 -8.55
C GLY A 115 6.28 -5.54 -9.19
N ILE A 116 7.16 -4.59 -9.53
CA ILE A 116 8.48 -4.89 -10.09
C ILE A 116 9.33 -5.70 -9.11
N ILE A 117 9.38 -5.29 -7.84
CA ILE A 117 10.17 -5.97 -6.81
C ILE A 117 9.68 -7.41 -6.60
N TRP A 118 8.37 -7.64 -6.48
CA TRP A 118 7.84 -8.99 -6.30
C TRP A 118 8.07 -9.86 -7.53
N GLN A 119 7.92 -9.32 -8.74
CA GLN A 119 8.22 -10.05 -9.96
C GLN A 119 9.70 -10.43 -10.03
N TRP A 120 10.61 -9.54 -9.63
CA TRP A 120 12.04 -9.83 -9.61
C TRP A 120 12.41 -10.83 -8.51
N TYR A 121 11.97 -10.61 -7.28
CA TYR A 121 12.35 -11.42 -6.12
C TYR A 121 11.85 -12.87 -6.18
N TYR A 122 10.67 -13.12 -6.75
CA TYR A 122 10.06 -14.46 -6.78
C TYR A 122 10.17 -15.20 -8.13
N LYS A 123 10.63 -14.53 -9.19
CA LYS A 123 10.98 -15.18 -10.48
C LYS A 123 12.41 -15.74 -10.51
N ILE A 124 13.31 -15.24 -9.67
CA ILE A 124 14.60 -15.85 -9.38
C ILE A 124 14.36 -17.14 -8.56
#